data_AF-A0A1Y4N7S4-F1
#
_entry.id   AF-A0A1Y4N7S4-F1
#
_cell.length_a   1.000
_cell.length_b   1.000
_cell.length_c   1.000
_cell.angle_alpha   90.00
_cell.angle_beta   90.00
_cell.angle_gamma   90.00
#
_symmetry.space_group_name_H-M   'P 1'
#
loop_
_entity.id
_entity.type
_entity.pdbx_description
1 polymer ?
#
loop_
_entity_poly.entity_id
_entity_poly.type
_entity_poly.pdbx_seq_one_letter_code
_entity_poly.pdbx_strand_id
1 'polypeptide(L)'
;MKKLTHTKIINEILENVRDDMDDEEIIHLVLEKTVSLPDKSSTTKGQKLADIIAKIAGSWTFIIIFVILLATWMIFNLIFKNSIDPYPFILLNLILSCVAAIQAPIIMMSQNRQEQKDRLRNENDYKVNLKTEIIIQDLHSKLDEIIEELKKNNQD
;
A
#
# COMPACT_ATOMS: atom_id res chain seq x y z
N MET A 1 -39.89 39.85 9.09
CA MET A 1 -38.93 38.74 8.91
C MET A 1 -37.58 39.20 9.44
N LYS A 2 -37.19 38.73 10.63
CA LYS A 2 -35.97 39.19 11.33
C LYS A 2 -34.81 38.29 10.87
N LYS A 3 -33.82 38.85 10.16
CA LYS A 3 -32.61 38.12 9.74
C LYS A 3 -31.88 37.62 10.99
N LEU A 4 -31.86 36.31 11.22
CA LEU A 4 -30.97 35.72 12.21
C LEU A 4 -29.54 35.76 11.66
N THR A 5 -28.68 36.50 12.35
CA THR A 5 -27.25 36.60 12.02
C THR A 5 -26.57 35.27 12.30
N HIS A 6 -25.74 34.79 11.37
CA HIS A 6 -25.02 33.50 11.42
C HIS A 6 -24.32 33.20 12.76
N THR A 7 -23.94 34.22 13.52
CA THR A 7 -23.37 34.13 14.86
C THR A 7 -24.30 33.43 15.87
N LYS A 8 -25.62 33.58 15.74
CA LYS A 8 -26.59 32.94 16.64
C LYS A 8 -26.73 31.44 16.35
N ILE A 9 -26.68 31.06 15.07
CA ILE A 9 -26.70 29.65 14.65
C ILE A 9 -25.39 28.96 15.06
N ILE A 10 -24.25 29.65 14.93
CA ILE A 10 -22.95 29.13 15.37
C ILE A 10 -22.89 28.98 16.90
N ASN A 11 -23.40 29.95 17.67
CA ASN A 11 -23.48 29.78 19.13
C ASN A 11 -24.44 28.67 19.54
N GLU A 12 -25.56 28.47 18.85
CA GLU A 12 -26.54 27.42 19.18
C GLU A 12 -26.06 26.00 18.77
N ILE A 13 -25.18 25.92 17.77
CA ILE A 13 -24.44 24.69 17.43
C ILE A 13 -23.27 24.46 18.40
N LEU A 14 -22.57 25.51 18.84
CA LEU A 14 -21.48 25.40 19.82
C LEU A 14 -21.97 25.18 21.26
N GLU A 15 -23.21 25.52 21.57
CA GLU A 15 -23.85 25.31 22.88
C GLU A 15 -24.50 23.91 22.98
N ASN A 16 -24.74 23.23 21.86
CA ASN A 16 -25.18 21.82 21.80
C ASN A 16 -24.05 20.81 21.52
N VAL A 17 -22.81 21.26 21.27
CA VAL A 17 -21.68 20.38 20.91
C VAL A 17 -20.46 20.73 21.76
N ARG A 18 -20.68 20.92 23.08
CA ARG A 18 -19.59 21.10 24.05
C ARG A 18 -19.76 20.30 25.33
N ASP A 19 -20.63 19.30 25.30
CA ASP A 19 -20.75 18.29 26.35
C ASP A 19 -21.21 16.98 25.68
N ASP A 20 -20.63 15.86 26.14
CA ASP A 20 -20.95 14.46 25.79
C ASP A 20 -20.25 13.82 24.58
N MET A 21 -18.94 14.06 24.41
CA MET A 21 -18.05 12.98 23.94
C MET A 21 -16.85 12.95 24.88
N ASP A 22 -16.98 12.14 25.92
CA ASP A 22 -15.91 11.85 26.88
C ASP A 22 -14.70 11.32 26.11
N ASP A 23 -13.48 11.70 26.49
CA ASP A 23 -12.25 11.27 25.80
C ASP A 23 -12.16 9.72 25.75
N GLU A 24 -12.80 9.04 26.70
CA GLU A 24 -13.06 7.59 26.74
C GLU A 24 -13.89 7.07 25.55
N GLU A 25 -14.91 7.80 25.08
CA GLU A 25 -15.77 7.40 23.96
C GLU A 25 -15.02 7.52 22.61
N ILE A 26 -14.16 8.54 22.48
CA ILE A 26 -13.25 8.69 21.33
C ILE A 26 -12.21 7.56 21.34
N ILE A 27 -11.67 7.22 22.51
CA ILE A 27 -10.75 6.10 22.68
C ILE A 27 -11.42 4.77 22.35
N HIS A 28 -12.66 4.56 22.79
CA HIS A 28 -13.45 3.37 22.46
C HIS A 28 -13.81 3.31 20.96
N LEU A 29 -14.12 4.43 20.29
CA LEU A 29 -14.32 4.49 18.84
C LEU A 29 -13.04 4.16 18.04
N VAL A 30 -11.88 4.64 18.50
CA VAL A 30 -10.56 4.32 17.92
C VAL A 30 -10.13 2.89 18.25
N LEU A 31 -10.56 2.35 19.40
CA LEU A 31 -10.33 0.96 19.81
C LEU A 31 -11.20 -0.03 19.04
N GLU A 32 -12.48 0.27 18.87
CA GLU A 32 -13.51 -0.57 18.27
C GLU A 32 -13.40 -0.62 16.74
N LYS A 33 -12.89 0.44 16.10
CA LYS A 33 -12.61 0.40 14.68
C LYS A 33 -11.47 -0.59 14.41
N THR A 34 -11.85 -1.83 14.10
CA THR A 34 -10.94 -2.89 13.70
C THR A 34 -10.03 -2.33 12.62
N VAL A 35 -8.72 -2.32 12.88
CA VAL A 35 -7.66 -2.09 11.90
C VAL A 35 -8.02 -2.97 10.71
N SER A 36 -8.55 -2.34 9.66
CA SER A 36 -9.18 -3.03 8.55
C SER A 36 -8.15 -3.98 7.95
N LEU A 37 -8.36 -5.29 8.12
CA LEU A 37 -7.57 -6.31 7.44
C LEU A 37 -7.56 -5.96 5.95
N PRO A 38 -6.41 -6.09 5.26
CA PRO A 38 -6.30 -5.67 3.87
C PRO A 38 -7.42 -6.36 3.09
N ASP A 39 -8.36 -5.54 2.61
CA ASP A 39 -9.49 -6.01 1.84
C ASP A 39 -8.94 -6.86 0.70
N LYS A 40 -9.37 -8.12 0.64
CA LYS A 40 -9.01 -9.07 -0.40
C LYS A 40 -9.84 -8.71 -1.63
N SER A 41 -9.67 -7.47 -2.09
CA SER A 41 -10.36 -6.95 -3.25
C SER A 41 -10.22 -7.95 -4.38
N SER A 42 -11.33 -8.22 -5.03
CA SER A 42 -11.55 -9.24 -6.04
C SER A 42 -10.56 -9.06 -7.19
N THR A 43 -9.40 -9.69 -7.06
CA THR A 43 -8.34 -9.67 -8.07
C THR A 43 -8.92 -10.17 -9.39
N THR A 44 -9.07 -9.26 -10.35
CA THR A 44 -9.58 -9.57 -11.68
C THR A 44 -8.64 -10.58 -12.33
N LYS A 45 -9.16 -11.49 -13.16
CA LYS A 45 -8.34 -12.54 -13.80
C LYS A 45 -7.10 -11.98 -14.51
N GLY A 46 -7.21 -10.80 -15.14
CA GLY A 46 -6.09 -10.10 -15.77
C GLY A 46 -5.02 -9.63 -14.77
N GLN A 47 -5.41 -9.20 -13.57
CA GLN A 47 -4.46 -8.79 -12.52
C GLN A 47 -3.68 -10.00 -11.99
N LYS A 48 -4.34 -11.16 -11.80
CA LYS A 48 -3.68 -12.40 -11.41
C LYS A 48 -2.65 -12.86 -12.46
N LEU A 49 -3.02 -12.79 -13.74
CA LEU A 49 -2.12 -13.16 -14.83
C LEU A 49 -0.92 -12.19 -14.90
N ALA A 50 -1.15 -10.89 -14.75
CA ALA A 50 -0.08 -9.90 -14.70
C ALA A 50 0.88 -10.12 -13.52
N ASP A 51 0.37 -10.45 -12.33
CA ASP A 51 1.19 -10.79 -11.16
C ASP A 51 2.06 -12.04 -11.39
N ILE A 52 1.52 -13.06 -12.08
CA ILE A 52 2.26 -14.28 -12.43
C ILE A 52 3.36 -13.96 -13.45
N ILE A 53 3.02 -13.22 -14.52
CA ILE A 53 3.97 -12.82 -15.56
C ILE A 53 5.08 -11.96 -14.97
N ALA A 54 4.76 -11.01 -14.09
CA ALA A 54 5.75 -10.15 -13.42
C ALA A 54 6.72 -10.97 -12.55
N LYS A 55 6.21 -11.95 -11.79
CA LYS A 55 7.05 -12.84 -10.98
C LYS A 55 7.98 -13.72 -11.83
N ILE A 56 7.50 -14.23 -12.96
CA ILE A 56 8.29 -15.08 -13.85
C ILE A 56 9.36 -14.23 -14.57
N ALA A 57 8.96 -13.08 -15.12
CA ALA A 57 9.85 -12.18 -15.85
C ALA A 57 10.90 -11.50 -14.94
N GLY A 58 10.61 -11.32 -13.65
CA GLY A 58 11.54 -10.76 -12.66
C GLY A 58 12.58 -11.75 -12.11
N SER A 59 12.56 -13.02 -12.53
CA SER A 59 13.49 -14.03 -12.05
C SER A 59 14.81 -14.03 -12.82
N TRP A 60 15.93 -14.11 -12.11
CA TRP A 60 17.27 -14.25 -12.71
C TRP A 60 17.40 -15.47 -13.62
N THR A 61 16.72 -16.58 -13.29
CA THR A 61 16.73 -17.79 -14.10
C THR A 61 16.05 -17.60 -15.46
N PHE A 62 15.00 -16.76 -15.52
CA PHE A 62 14.31 -16.46 -16.78
C PHE A 62 15.22 -15.69 -17.73
N ILE A 63 15.95 -14.70 -17.22
CA ILE A 63 16.90 -13.89 -18.00
C ILE A 63 17.97 -14.79 -18.63
N ILE A 64 18.55 -15.71 -17.85
CA ILE A 64 19.59 -16.63 -18.34
C ILE A 64 19.06 -17.53 -19.47
N ILE A 65 17.89 -18.15 -19.27
CA ILE A 65 17.27 -19.00 -20.29
C ILE A 65 16.96 -18.20 -21.57
N PHE A 66 16.45 -16.97 -21.42
CA PHE A 66 16.13 -16.09 -22.55
C PHE A 66 17.37 -15.75 -23.37
N VAL A 67 18.48 -15.39 -22.72
CA VAL A 67 19.75 -15.09 -23.40
C VAL A 67 20.30 -16.33 -24.12
N ILE A 68 20.24 -17.51 -23.50
CA ILE A 68 20.68 -18.77 -24.13
C ILE A 68 19.83 -19.09 -25.37
N LEU A 69 18.51 -18.90 -25.30
CA LEU A 69 17.60 -19.11 -26.43
C LEU A 69 17.95 -18.16 -27.59
N LEU A 70 18.16 -16.87 -27.31
CA LEU A 70 18.58 -15.89 -28.33
C LEU A 70 19.93 -16.27 -28.95
N ALA A 71 20.92 -16.64 -28.15
CA ALA A 71 22.23 -17.07 -28.65
C ALA A 71 22.11 -18.33 -29.52
N THR A 72 21.28 -19.29 -29.12
CA THR A 72 21.01 -20.51 -29.89
C THR A 72 20.36 -20.19 -31.23
N TRP A 73 19.39 -19.25 -31.25
CA TRP A 73 18.72 -18.80 -32.48
C TRP A 73 19.67 -18.09 -33.44
N MET A 74 20.57 -17.25 -32.92
CA MET A 74 21.61 -16.59 -33.71
C MET A 74 22.56 -17.61 -34.33
N ILE A 75 23.06 -18.57 -33.54
CA ILE A 75 23.96 -19.64 -34.01
C ILE A 75 23.27 -20.50 -35.08
N PHE A 76 21.99 -20.86 -34.87
CA PHE A 76 21.21 -21.62 -35.85
C PHE A 76 21.09 -20.88 -37.19
N ASN A 77 20.76 -19.59 -37.18
CA ASN A 77 20.66 -18.79 -38.40
C ASN A 77 22.01 -18.55 -39.09
N LEU A 78 23.12 -18.51 -38.35
CA LEU A 78 24.47 -18.37 -38.92
C LEU A 78 24.94 -19.62 -39.68
N ILE A 79 24.54 -20.82 -39.23
CA ILE A 79 25.02 -22.09 -39.79
C ILE A 79 24.17 -22.53 -41.00
N PHE A 80 22.89 -22.18 -41.05
CA PHE A 80 22.00 -22.55 -42.16
C PHE A 80 22.20 -21.64 -43.38
N LYS A 81 22.45 -22.21 -44.56
CA LYS A 81 22.59 -21.46 -45.83
C LYS A 81 21.31 -20.77 -46.30
N ASN A 82 20.14 -21.29 -45.92
CA ASN A 82 18.84 -20.66 -46.14
C ASN A 82 18.38 -19.99 -44.83
N SER A 83 19.14 -19.00 -44.34
CA SER A 83 18.79 -18.30 -43.11
C SER A 83 17.45 -17.59 -43.27
N ILE A 84 16.54 -17.83 -42.34
CA ILE A 84 15.26 -17.12 -42.25
C ILE A 84 15.49 -15.68 -41.75
N ASP A 85 16.53 -15.47 -40.94
CA ASP A 85 16.95 -14.15 -40.45
C ASP A 85 18.49 -13.97 -40.60
N PRO A 86 18.98 -13.60 -41.79
CA PRO A 86 20.41 -13.34 -42.03
C PRO A 86 20.92 -12.18 -41.18
N TYR A 87 22.23 -12.18 -40.88
CA TYR A 87 22.89 -11.04 -40.24
C TYR A 87 22.59 -9.76 -41.06
N PRO A 88 21.96 -8.70 -40.49
CA PRO A 88 22.00 -8.24 -39.09
C PRO A 88 20.80 -8.60 -38.17
N PHE A 89 20.08 -9.70 -38.42
CA PHE A 89 18.97 -10.21 -37.60
C PHE A 89 17.78 -9.23 -37.43
N ILE A 90 17.19 -8.81 -38.56
CA ILE A 90 16.12 -7.80 -38.57
C ILE A 90 14.85 -8.27 -37.87
N LEU A 91 14.51 -9.56 -38.01
CA LEU A 91 13.29 -10.11 -37.40
C LEU A 91 13.44 -10.24 -35.89
N LEU A 92 14.60 -10.71 -35.43
CA LEU A 92 14.90 -10.79 -34.00
C LEU A 92 14.88 -9.40 -33.36
N ASN A 93 15.46 -8.40 -34.03
CA ASN A 93 15.44 -7.02 -33.54
C ASN A 93 14.01 -6.44 -33.46
N LEU A 94 13.17 -6.72 -34.46
CA LEU A 94 11.77 -6.29 -34.48
C LEU A 94 10.98 -6.91 -33.32
N ILE A 95 11.11 -8.22 -33.12
CA ILE A 95 10.42 -8.94 -32.04
C ILE A 95 10.88 -8.44 -30.68
N LEU A 96 12.19 -8.27 -30.48
CA LEU A 96 12.75 -7.81 -29.22
C LEU A 96 12.28 -6.38 -28.88
N SER A 97 12.22 -5.50 -29.88
CA SER A 97 11.69 -4.14 -29.73
C SER A 97 10.22 -4.14 -29.32
N CYS A 98 9.41 -5.01 -29.93
CA CYS A 98 8.00 -5.16 -29.57
C CYS A 98 7.82 -5.69 -28.14
N VAL A 99 8.60 -6.70 -27.73
CA VAL A 99 8.59 -7.25 -26.37
C VAL A 99 8.96 -6.18 -25.35
N ALA A 100 10.01 -5.40 -25.61
CA ALA A 100 10.44 -4.31 -24.73
C ALA A 100 9.37 -3.21 -24.59
N ALA A 101 8.72 -2.84 -25.71
CA ALA A 101 7.66 -1.83 -25.71
C ALA A 101 6.45 -2.24 -24.85
N ILE A 102 6.10 -3.53 -24.83
CA ILE A 102 5.00 -4.06 -24.00
C ILE A 102 5.45 -4.28 -22.55
N GLN A 103 6.73 -4.60 -22.30
CA GLN A 103 7.25 -4.81 -20.95
C GLN A 103 7.17 -3.55 -20.09
N ALA A 104 7.57 -2.38 -20.60
CA ALA A 104 7.61 -1.13 -19.84
C ALA A 104 6.27 -0.78 -19.15
N PRO A 105 5.11 -0.75 -19.85
CA PRO A 105 3.82 -0.46 -19.22
C PRO A 105 3.36 -1.59 -18.28
N ILE A 106 3.67 -2.86 -18.57
CA ILE A 106 3.34 -3.97 -17.65
C ILE A 106 4.10 -3.83 -16.33
N ILE A 107 5.40 -3.50 -16.41
CA ILE A 107 6.24 -3.23 -15.24
C ILE A 107 5.68 -2.03 -14.48
N MET A 108 5.36 -0.93 -15.17
CA MET A 108 4.77 0.28 -14.56
C MET A 108 3.41 0.00 -13.89
N MET A 109 2.55 -0.82 -14.51
CA MET A 109 1.28 -1.25 -13.91
C MET A 109 1.51 -2.13 -12.67
N SER A 110 2.52 -2.99 -12.69
CA SER A 110 2.88 -3.81 -11.54
C SER A 110 3.46 -2.96 -10.41
N GLN A 111 4.28 -1.96 -10.72
CA GLN A 111 4.86 -1.02 -9.76
C GLN A 111 3.78 -0.15 -9.11
N ASN A 112 2.91 0.50 -9.90
CA ASN A 112 1.81 1.33 -9.39
C ASN A 112 0.88 0.53 -8.45
N ARG A 113 0.62 -0.75 -8.77
CA ARG A 113 -0.16 -1.63 -7.88
C ARG A 113 0.57 -1.92 -6.56
N GLN A 114 1.88 -2.13 -6.62
CA GLN A 114 2.69 -2.41 -5.43
C GLN A 114 2.79 -1.17 -4.53
N GLU A 115 3.01 0.00 -5.11
CA GLU A 115 3.02 1.29 -4.41
C GLU A 115 1.70 1.60 -3.71
N GLN A 116 0.56 1.33 -4.35
CA GLN A 116 -0.75 1.50 -3.70
C GLN A 116 -0.91 0.60 -2.47
N LYS A 117 -0.47 -0.67 -2.56
CA LYS A 117 -0.48 -1.58 -1.42
C LYS A 117 0.46 -1.13 -0.31
N ASP A 118 1.65 -0.68 -0.66
CA ASP A 118 2.63 -0.18 0.30
C ASP A 118 2.13 1.11 0.96
N ARG A 119 1.49 2.02 0.23
CA ARG A 119 0.85 3.21 0.80
C ARG A 119 -0.24 2.85 1.80
N LEU A 120 -1.14 1.93 1.47
CA LEU A 120 -2.18 1.49 2.39
C LEU A 120 -1.59 0.83 3.64
N ARG A 121 -0.52 0.03 3.48
CA ARG A 121 0.19 -0.56 4.62
C ARG A 121 0.80 0.51 5.51
N ASN A 122 1.46 1.51 4.94
CA ASN A 122 2.04 2.63 5.67
C ASN A 122 0.98 3.47 6.41
N GLU A 123 -0.17 3.75 5.78
CA GLU A 123 -1.28 4.46 6.43
C GLU A 123 -1.87 3.64 7.60
N ASN A 124 -1.89 2.32 7.48
CA ASN A 124 -2.34 1.43 8.54
C ASN A 124 -1.35 1.38 9.71
N ASP A 125 -0.06 1.24 9.41
CA ASP A 125 1.02 1.24 10.40
C ASP A 125 1.06 2.57 11.16
N TYR A 126 0.83 3.69 10.47
CA TYR A 126 0.69 5.02 11.09
C TYR A 126 -0.46 5.07 12.10
N LYS A 127 -1.65 4.55 11.73
CA LYS A 127 -2.81 4.51 12.62
C LYS A 127 -2.57 3.63 13.84
N VAL A 128 -1.91 2.49 13.66
CA VAL A 128 -1.53 1.60 14.77
C VAL A 128 -0.57 2.31 15.71
N ASN A 129 0.47 2.97 15.19
CA ASN A 129 1.43 3.72 16.01
C ASN A 129 0.75 4.84 16.81
N LEU A 130 -0.13 5.63 16.18
CA LEU A 130 -0.87 6.69 16.86
C LEU A 130 -1.77 6.12 17.97
N LYS A 131 -2.44 4.99 17.71
CA LYS A 131 -3.24 4.29 18.72
C LYS A 131 -2.39 3.82 19.89
N THR A 132 -1.21 3.25 19.62
CA THR A 132 -0.27 2.84 20.67
C THR A 132 0.20 4.03 21.49
N GLU A 133 0.49 5.17 20.86
CA GLU A 133 0.89 6.39 21.57
C GLU A 133 -0.20 6.88 22.53
N ILE A 134 -1.46 6.94 22.07
CA ILE A 134 -2.61 7.33 22.91
C ILE A 134 -2.77 6.37 24.11
N ILE A 135 -2.70 5.06 23.87
CA ILE A 135 -2.82 4.05 24.94
C ILE A 135 -1.69 4.19 25.96
N ILE A 136 -0.46 4.49 25.52
CA ILE A 136 0.68 4.70 26.42
C ILE A 136 0.48 5.96 27.27
N GLN A 137 -0.01 7.04 26.67
CA GLN A 137 -0.30 8.28 27.41
C GLN A 137 -1.40 8.06 28.46
N ASP A 138 -2.49 7.38 28.10
CA ASP A 138 -3.55 7.02 29.03
C ASP A 138 -3.04 6.13 30.18
N LEU A 139 -2.25 5.11 29.87
CA LEU A 139 -1.62 4.26 30.87
C LEU A 139 -0.72 5.05 31.81
N HIS A 140 0.02 6.04 31.30
CA HIS A 140 0.86 6.92 32.11
C HIS A 140 0.00 7.76 33.08
N SER A 141 -1.08 8.37 32.58
CA SER A 141 -2.00 9.16 33.40
C SER A 141 -2.63 8.34 34.53
N LYS A 142 -3.10 7.12 34.23
CA LYS A 142 -3.66 6.21 35.25
C LYS A 142 -2.60 5.74 36.25
N LEU A 143 -1.36 5.54 35.83
CA LEU A 143 -0.25 5.21 36.73
C LEU A 143 0.07 6.37 37.69
N ASP A 144 0.11 7.60 37.19
CA ASP A 144 0.35 8.79 38.01
C ASP A 144 -0.75 8.98 39.06
N GLU A 145 -2.02 8.76 38.68
CA GLU A 145 -3.16 8.81 39.60
C GLU A 145 -3.03 7.77 40.74
N ILE A 146 -2.70 6.52 40.41
CA ILE A 146 -2.46 5.46 41.41
C ILE A 146 -1.29 5.82 42.34
N ILE A 147 -0.21 6.37 41.80
CA ILE A 147 0.96 6.78 42.60
C ILE A 147 0.56 7.90 43.58
N GLU A 148 -0.25 8.87 43.15
CA GLU A 148 -0.75 9.91 44.04
C GLU A 148 -1.65 9.35 45.15
N GLU A 149 -2.56 8.43 44.84
CA GLU A 149 -3.40 7.77 45.83
C GLU A 149 -2.59 6.98 46.86
N LEU A 150 -1.60 6.21 46.40
CA LEU A 150 -0.69 5.47 47.30
C LEU A 150 0.13 6.39 48.20
N LYS A 151 0.51 7.58 47.70
CA LYS A 151 1.22 8.58 48.47
C LYS A 151 0.33 9.19 49.54
N LYS A 152 -0.93 9.51 49.23
CA LYS A 152 -1.92 9.97 50.21
C LYS A 152 -2.17 8.92 51.30
N ASN A 153 -2.40 7.66 50.92
CA ASN A 153 -2.66 6.57 51.87
C ASN A 153 -1.48 6.22 52.80
N ASN A 154 -0.24 6.56 52.44
CA ASN A 154 0.93 6.36 53.29
C ASN A 154 1.26 7.57 54.19
N GLN A 155 0.52 8.69 54.06
CA GLN A 155 0.70 9.87 54.90
C GLN A 155 -0.33 9.97 56.05
N ASP A 156 -1.32 9.06 56.08
CA ASP A 156 -2.27 8.83 57.18
C ASP A 156 -1.80 7.68 58.09
#